data_AF-A0A831S8N6-F1
#
_entry.id   AF-A0A831S8N6-F1
#
_cell.length_a   1.000
_cell.length_b   1.000
_cell.length_c   1.000
_cell.angle_alpha   90.00
_cell.angle_beta   90.00
_cell.angle_gamma   90.00
#
_symmetry.space_group_name_H-M   'P 1'
#
loop_
_entity.id
_entity.type
_entity.pdbx_description
1 polymer ?
#
loop_
_entity_poly.entity_id
_entity_poly.type
_entity_poly.pdbx_seq_one_letter_code
_entity_poly.pdbx_strand_id
1 'polypeptide(L)'
;MSLYLPDDFHVGRASELEGRDRLLYRFFEILPGLLSWTTLVGVVLLSFLAPKIAAYLIIGFSLFWLLKTIYLSIHVRHNWRRLRNNMNTNWSDKVSNLKYDHLWQLVLLPYYNESFETVSNTVKKLAETTGNKKKMIVVLAPEERAGDCA
;
A
#
# COMPACT_ATOMS: atom_id res chain seq x y z
N MET A 1 -19.60 0.27 21.52
CA MET A 1 -19.95 1.07 20.33
C MET A 1 -19.54 0.26 19.12
N SER A 2 -20.41 -0.64 18.65
CA SER A 2 -20.15 -1.46 17.46
C SER A 2 -20.24 -0.54 16.25
N LEU A 3 -19.13 -0.39 15.51
CA LEU A 3 -19.13 0.30 14.22
C LEU A 3 -19.91 -0.57 13.25
N TYR A 4 -21.09 -0.12 12.83
CA TYR A 4 -21.83 -0.70 11.71
C TYR A 4 -21.01 -0.48 10.43
N LEU A 5 -20.15 -1.44 10.07
CA LEU A 5 -19.61 -1.54 8.72
C LEU A 5 -20.71 -2.14 7.84
N PRO A 6 -21.00 -1.57 6.65
CA PRO A 6 -21.92 -2.18 5.69
C PRO A 6 -21.46 -3.61 5.34
N ASP A 7 -22.38 -4.56 5.22
CA ASP A 7 -22.08 -5.98 4.95
C ASP A 7 -21.24 -6.19 3.66
N ASP A 8 -21.29 -5.25 2.74
CA ASP A 8 -20.58 -5.27 1.45
C ASP A 8 -19.05 -5.03 1.59
N PHE A 9 -18.58 -4.55 2.74
CA PHE A 9 -17.16 -4.21 2.95
C PHE A 9 -16.25 -5.44 3.05
N HIS A 10 -16.82 -6.64 3.11
CA HIS A 10 -16.12 -7.92 3.23
C HIS A 10 -16.10 -8.75 1.95
N VAL A 11 -16.58 -8.23 0.82
CA VAL A 11 -16.68 -8.98 -0.43
C VAL A 11 -15.34 -9.01 -1.16
N GLY A 12 -14.61 -10.11 -1.02
CA GLY A 12 -13.31 -10.34 -1.66
C GLY A 12 -13.41 -11.12 -2.97
N ARG A 13 -14.54 -11.77 -3.25
CA ARG A 13 -14.74 -12.61 -4.44
C ARG A 13 -16.14 -12.52 -5.00
N ALA A 14 -16.26 -12.67 -6.32
CA ALA A 14 -17.58 -12.70 -6.96
C ALA A 14 -18.48 -13.86 -6.50
N SER A 15 -17.91 -14.93 -5.94
CA SER A 15 -18.67 -16.07 -5.41
C SER A 15 -19.51 -15.72 -4.19
N GLU A 16 -19.19 -14.62 -3.51
CA GLU A 16 -19.86 -14.15 -2.28
C GLU A 16 -21.09 -13.27 -2.60
N LEU A 17 -21.32 -12.94 -3.87
CA LEU A 17 -22.45 -12.14 -4.33
C LEU A 17 -23.48 -13.01 -5.07
N GLU A 18 -24.73 -12.53 -5.14
CA GLU A 18 -25.81 -13.19 -5.87
C GLU A 18 -26.39 -12.30 -6.99
N GLY A 19 -27.02 -12.93 -7.98
CA GLY A 19 -27.75 -12.25 -9.03
C GLY A 19 -26.91 -11.28 -9.89
N ARG A 20 -27.37 -10.03 -9.98
CA ARG A 20 -26.78 -8.99 -10.85
C ARG A 20 -25.43 -8.50 -10.36
N ASP A 21 -25.25 -8.42 -9.04
CA ASP A 21 -24.03 -7.88 -8.44
C ASP A 21 -22.85 -8.82 -8.65
N ARG A 22 -23.09 -10.13 -8.62
CA ARG A 22 -22.10 -11.15 -9.02
C ARG A 22 -21.65 -11.01 -10.46
N LEU A 23 -22.58 -10.74 -11.39
CA LEU A 23 -22.24 -10.59 -12.80
C LEU A 23 -21.41 -9.33 -13.04
N LEU A 24 -21.80 -8.21 -12.42
CA LEU A 24 -21.04 -6.96 -12.49
C LEU A 24 -19.65 -7.13 -11.87
N TYR A 25 -19.54 -7.76 -10.71
CA TYR A 25 -18.26 -8.02 -10.04
C TYR A 25 -17.35 -8.87 -10.91
N ARG A 26 -17.83 -10.00 -11.47
CA ARG A 26 -17.02 -10.84 -12.38
C ARG A 26 -16.56 -10.09 -13.62
N PHE A 27 -17.42 -9.24 -14.19
CA PHE A 27 -17.04 -8.45 -15.36
C PHE A 27 -15.88 -7.51 -15.03
N PHE A 28 -15.94 -6.78 -13.91
CA PHE A 28 -14.85 -5.92 -13.45
C PHE A 28 -13.61 -6.70 -13.01
N GLU A 29 -13.76 -7.92 -12.49
CA GLU A 29 -12.67 -8.81 -12.10
C GLU A 29 -11.87 -9.31 -13.33
N ILE A 30 -12.56 -9.62 -14.44
CA ILE A 30 -11.94 -10.11 -15.67
C ILE A 30 -11.36 -8.97 -16.52
N LEU A 31 -12.00 -7.80 -16.51
CA LEU A 31 -11.61 -6.63 -17.31
C LEU A 31 -10.10 -6.32 -17.29
N PRO A 32 -9.42 -6.20 -16.14
CA PRO A 32 -8.00 -5.85 -16.13
C PRO A 32 -7.12 -6.91 -16.81
N GLY A 33 -7.43 -8.19 -16.59
CA GLY A 33 -6.73 -9.30 -17.24
C GLY A 33 -6.98 -9.34 -18.75
N LEU A 34 -8.24 -9.22 -19.16
CA LEU A 34 -8.64 -9.19 -20.56
C LEU A 34 -7.99 -8.03 -21.31
N LEU A 35 -8.02 -6.81 -20.75
CA LEU A 35 -7.38 -5.63 -21.34
C LEU A 35 -5.85 -5.83 -21.46
N SER A 36 -5.21 -6.44 -20.47
CA SER A 36 -3.77 -6.74 -20.52
C SER A 36 -3.43 -7.74 -21.63
N TRP A 37 -4.16 -8.85 -21.73
CA TRP A 37 -3.93 -9.82 -22.80
C TRP A 37 -4.28 -9.27 -24.18
N THR A 38 -5.36 -8.51 -24.29
CA THR A 38 -5.79 -7.88 -25.55
C THR A 38 -4.75 -6.88 -26.04
N THR A 39 -4.15 -6.08 -25.16
CA THR A 39 -3.10 -5.14 -25.55
C THR A 39 -1.82 -5.85 -25.98
N LEU A 40 -1.37 -6.87 -25.25
CA LEU A 40 -0.17 -7.63 -25.61
C LEU A 40 -0.32 -8.36 -26.95
N VAL A 41 -1.35 -9.18 -27.09
CA VAL A 41 -1.62 -9.94 -28.32
C VAL A 41 -1.97 -8.98 -29.47
N GLY A 42 -2.77 -7.95 -29.18
CA GLY A 42 -3.19 -6.95 -30.15
C GLY A 42 -2.02 -6.20 -30.76
N VAL A 43 -1.01 -5.80 -29.98
CA VAL A 43 0.18 -5.11 -30.51
C VAL A 43 0.97 -6.04 -31.44
N VAL A 44 1.14 -7.31 -31.08
CA VAL A 44 1.85 -8.29 -31.92
C VAL A 44 1.09 -8.50 -33.23
N LEU A 45 -0.21 -8.78 -33.18
CA LEU A 45 -1.03 -8.98 -34.37
C LEU A 45 -1.07 -7.72 -35.26
N LEU A 46 -1.27 -6.54 -34.67
CA LEU A 46 -1.27 -5.26 -35.41
C LEU A 46 0.08 -4.97 -36.06
N SER A 47 1.18 -5.41 -35.47
CA SER A 47 2.52 -5.27 -36.07
C SER A 47 2.62 -6.02 -37.39
N PHE A 48 1.95 -7.16 -37.55
CA PHE A 48 1.88 -7.91 -38.80
C PHE A 48 0.81 -7.39 -39.77
N LEU A 49 -0.39 -7.09 -39.29
CA LEU A 49 -1.53 -6.71 -40.14
C LEU A 49 -1.45 -5.25 -40.61
N ALA A 50 -1.00 -4.34 -39.75
CA ALA A 50 -1.00 -2.90 -40.03
C ALA A 50 0.17 -2.18 -39.28
N PRO A 51 1.41 -2.31 -39.78
CA PRO A 51 2.61 -1.77 -39.11
C PRO A 51 2.52 -0.27 -38.76
N LYS A 52 1.84 0.54 -39.58
CA LYS A 52 1.65 1.97 -39.35
C LYS A 52 0.85 2.26 -38.08
N ILE A 53 -0.24 1.52 -37.85
CA ILE A 53 -1.09 1.68 -36.66
C ILE A 53 -0.34 1.19 -35.42
N ALA A 54 0.35 0.07 -35.54
CA ALA A 54 1.19 -0.47 -34.46
C ALA A 54 2.27 0.54 -34.02
N ALA A 55 2.91 1.24 -34.96
CA ALA A 55 3.91 2.27 -34.64
C ALA A 55 3.33 3.41 -33.80
N TYR A 56 2.18 3.99 -34.20
CA TYR A 56 1.54 5.04 -33.41
C TYR A 56 1.15 4.57 -32.00
N LEU A 57 0.64 3.34 -31.88
CA LEU A 57 0.27 2.73 -30.60
C LEU A 57 1.49 2.53 -29.70
N ILE A 58 2.57 1.96 -30.23
CA ILE A 58 3.83 1.72 -29.48
C ILE A 58 4.44 3.05 -29.01
N ILE A 59 4.49 4.06 -29.87
CA ILE A 59 5.01 5.38 -29.50
C ILE A 59 4.15 6.00 -28.40
N GLY A 60 2.82 6.01 -28.55
CA GLY A 60 1.90 6.53 -27.54
C GLY A 60 2.03 5.81 -26.20
N PHE A 61 2.09 4.48 -26.22
CA PHE A 61 2.28 3.66 -25.03
C PHE A 61 3.63 3.94 -24.36
N SER A 62 4.71 4.05 -25.14
CA SER A 62 6.05 4.35 -24.63
C SER A 62 6.13 5.74 -24.02
N LEU A 63 5.51 6.74 -24.63
CA LEU A 63 5.41 8.09 -24.09
C LEU A 63 4.61 8.13 -22.79
N PHE A 64 3.46 7.45 -22.73
CA PHE A 64 2.68 7.31 -21.51
C PHE A 64 3.51 6.71 -20.37
N TRP A 65 4.22 5.60 -20.64
CA TRP A 65 5.08 4.95 -19.66
C TRP A 65 6.24 5.84 -19.21
N LEU A 66 6.86 6.59 -20.14
CA LEU A 66 7.91 7.55 -19.84
C LEU A 66 7.40 8.64 -18.88
N LEU A 67 6.27 9.28 -19.21
CA LEU A 67 5.66 10.32 -18.38
C LEU A 67 5.28 9.80 -16.99
N LYS A 68 4.66 8.62 -16.91
CA LYS A 68 4.31 7.95 -15.64
C LYS A 68 5.55 7.68 -14.79
N THR A 69 6.64 7.22 -15.41
CA THR A 69 7.89 6.91 -14.72
C THR A 69 8.58 8.18 -14.20
N ILE A 70 8.58 9.26 -14.99
CA ILE A 70 9.11 10.56 -14.56
C ILE A 70 8.30 11.10 -13.37
N TYR A 71 6.97 11.08 -13.47
CA TYR A 71 6.08 11.47 -12.38
C TYR A 71 6.40 10.71 -11.08
N LEU A 72 6.43 9.38 -11.16
CA LEU A 72 6.75 8.53 -10.01
C LEU A 72 8.13 8.84 -9.44
N SER A 73 9.15 8.97 -10.31
CA SER A 73 10.53 9.25 -9.91
C SER A 73 10.66 10.57 -9.14
N ILE A 74 9.95 11.62 -9.58
CA ILE A 74 9.92 12.92 -8.89
C ILE A 74 9.28 12.76 -7.51
N HIS A 75 8.14 12.09 -7.41
CA HIS A 75 7.45 11.88 -6.13
C HIS A 75 8.29 11.05 -5.15
N VAL A 76 8.93 9.97 -5.61
CA VAL A 76 9.82 9.16 -4.77
C VAL A 76 11.00 9.99 -4.28
N ARG A 77 11.65 10.75 -5.17
CA ARG A 77 12.77 11.62 -4.81
C ARG A 77 12.38 12.70 -3.80
N HIS A 78 11.20 13.31 -3.97
CA HIS A 78 10.70 14.30 -3.03
C HIS A 78 10.43 13.70 -1.65
N ASN A 79 9.72 12.56 -1.59
CA ASN A 79 9.44 11.85 -0.34
C ASN A 79 10.71 11.36 0.35
N TRP A 80 11.69 10.86 -0.41
CA TRP A 80 12.99 10.46 0.10
C TRP A 80 13.73 11.61 0.78
N ARG A 81 13.77 12.79 0.14
CA ARG A 81 14.37 13.99 0.74
C ARG A 81 13.66 14.40 2.03
N ARG A 82 12.32 14.36 2.05
CA ARG A 82 11.53 14.66 3.25
C ARG A 82 11.81 13.68 4.38
N LEU A 83 11.87 12.38 4.07
CA LEU A 83 12.21 11.33 5.02
C LEU A 83 13.61 11.54 5.59
N ARG A 84 14.60 11.84 4.74
CA ARG A 84 15.97 12.12 5.18
C ARG A 84 16.04 13.33 6.12
N ASN A 85 15.32 14.39 5.81
CA ASN A 85 15.24 15.58 6.67
C ASN A 85 14.59 15.23 8.02
N ASN A 86 13.52 14.45 8.03
CA ASN A 86 12.85 14.01 9.26
C ASN A 86 13.74 13.10 10.13
N MET A 87 14.52 12.21 9.51
CA MET A 87 15.47 11.34 10.24
C MET A 87 16.62 12.12 10.86
N ASN A 88 17.05 13.22 10.24
CA ASN A 88 18.12 14.08 10.76
C ASN A 88 17.61 15.14 11.75
N THR A 89 16.30 15.29 11.90
CA THR A 89 15.70 16.28 12.78
C THR A 89 15.67 15.76 14.22
N ASN A 90 16.14 16.57 15.18
CA ASN A 90 15.96 16.27 16.59
C ASN A 90 14.52 16.58 17.02
N TRP A 91 13.69 15.54 17.10
CA TRP A 91 12.28 15.68 17.48
C TRP A 91 12.09 16.03 18.96
N SER A 92 13.00 15.61 19.84
CA SER A 92 12.93 15.95 21.27
C SER A 92 13.06 17.45 21.49
N ASP A 93 13.93 18.12 20.72
CA ASP A 93 14.10 19.56 20.77
C ASP A 93 12.84 20.30 20.26
N LYS A 94 12.25 19.83 19.15
CA LYS A 94 11.02 20.42 18.61
C LYS A 94 9.82 20.33 19.55
N VAL A 95 9.74 19.25 20.31
CA VAL A 95 8.61 18.97 21.19
C VAL A 95 8.83 19.57 22.60
N SER A 96 10.05 20.00 22.93
CA SER A 96 10.40 20.57 24.24
C SER A 96 9.55 21.77 24.65
N ASN A 97 9.14 22.60 23.68
CA ASN A 97 8.33 23.81 23.90
C ASN A 97 6.82 23.54 23.90
N LEU A 98 6.39 22.29 23.68
CA LEU A 98 4.99 21.91 23.66
C LEU A 98 4.62 21.17 24.95
N LYS A 99 3.39 21.37 25.44
CA LYS A 99 2.86 20.56 26.56
C LYS A 99 2.24 19.29 25.99
N TYR A 100 2.94 18.16 26.11
CA TYR A 100 2.47 16.86 25.62
C TYR A 100 2.24 15.84 26.74
N ASP A 101 2.27 16.26 28.01
CA ASP A 101 2.10 15.36 29.16
C ASP A 101 0.74 14.67 29.25
N HIS A 102 -0.28 15.19 28.61
CA HIS A 102 -1.62 14.58 28.61
C HIS A 102 -1.79 13.54 27.48
N LEU A 103 -0.82 13.41 26.59
CA LEU A 103 -0.90 12.53 25.43
C LEU A 103 -0.33 11.15 25.76
N TRP A 104 -1.04 10.13 25.30
CA TRP A 104 -0.58 8.75 25.26
C TRP A 104 -0.18 8.40 23.84
N GLN A 105 1.01 7.81 23.66
CA GLN A 105 1.50 7.38 22.36
C GLN A 105 1.10 5.92 22.13
N LEU A 106 0.15 5.69 21.23
CA LEU A 106 -0.17 4.35 20.75
C LEU A 106 0.72 3.98 19.56
N VAL A 107 1.49 2.91 19.71
CA VAL A 107 2.30 2.31 18.64
C VAL A 107 1.64 1.00 18.23
N LEU A 108 0.93 1.03 17.11
CA LEU A 108 0.29 -0.14 16.54
C LEU A 108 1.23 -0.79 15.52
N LEU A 109 1.61 -2.03 15.76
CA LEU A 109 2.54 -2.81 14.95
C LEU A 109 1.77 -3.99 14.33
N PRO A 110 1.17 -3.79 13.14
CA PRO A 110 0.57 -4.88 12.42
C PRO A 110 1.66 -5.79 11.86
N TYR A 111 1.47 -7.10 11.93
CA TYR A 111 2.39 -8.08 11.34
C TYR A 111 1.62 -9.30 10.81
N TYR A 112 2.17 -9.93 9.78
CA TYR A 112 1.61 -11.08 9.10
C TYR A 112 2.58 -12.26 9.09
N ASN A 113 3.61 -12.20 8.25
CA ASN A 113 4.58 -13.29 8.04
C ASN A 113 6.02 -12.91 8.44
N GLU A 114 6.18 -11.78 9.13
CA GLU A 114 7.47 -11.35 9.67
C GLU A 114 7.99 -12.38 10.69
N SER A 115 9.30 -12.64 10.68
CA SER A 115 9.89 -13.57 11.64
C SER A 115 9.81 -13.02 13.06
N PHE A 116 9.77 -13.93 14.05
CA PHE A 116 9.85 -13.56 15.47
C PHE A 116 11.05 -12.65 15.75
N GLU A 117 12.19 -12.89 15.08
CA GLU A 117 13.39 -12.07 15.22
C GLU A 117 13.15 -10.62 14.78
N THR A 118 12.48 -10.40 13.65
CA THR A 118 12.15 -9.05 13.15
C THR A 118 11.21 -8.31 14.11
N VAL A 119 10.17 -8.99 14.61
CA VAL A 119 9.22 -8.40 15.57
C VAL A 119 9.92 -8.08 16.89
N SER A 120 10.66 -9.04 17.45
CA SER A 120 11.45 -8.86 18.68
C SER A 120 12.44 -7.71 18.56
N ASN A 121 13.16 -7.61 17.44
CA ASN A 121 14.11 -6.52 17.20
C ASN A 121 13.41 -5.16 17.11
N THR A 122 12.20 -5.10 16.55
CA THR A 122 11.40 -3.88 16.48
C THR A 122 10.95 -3.44 17.88
N VAL A 123 10.43 -4.38 18.69
CA VAL A 123 10.02 -4.11 20.07
C VAL A 123 11.21 -3.68 20.94
N LYS A 124 12.38 -4.33 20.79
CA LYS A 124 13.62 -3.94 21.49
C LYS A 124 14.03 -2.50 21.13
N LYS A 125 14.04 -2.15 19.85
CA LYS A 125 14.37 -0.78 19.41
C LYS A 125 13.38 0.27 19.93
N LEU A 126 12.10 -0.08 20.03
CA LEU A 126 11.10 0.78 20.65
C LEU A 126 11.38 0.97 22.15
N ALA A 127 11.76 -0.09 22.86
CA ALA A 127 12.13 0.01 24.27
C ALA A 127 13.38 0.86 24.51
N GLU A 128 14.29 0.95 23.54
CA GLU A 128 15.50 1.78 23.57
C GLU A 128 15.25 3.25 23.16
N THR A 129 14.09 3.57 22.61
CA THR A 129 13.78 4.92 22.10
C THR A 129 13.71 5.97 23.22
N THR A 130 14.11 7.21 22.90
CA THR A 130 14.06 8.38 23.80
C THR A 130 12.64 8.93 23.94
N GLY A 131 12.15 9.08 25.18
CA GLY A 131 10.81 9.59 25.47
C GLY A 131 10.22 9.06 26.78
N ASN A 132 8.96 9.43 27.07
CA ASN A 132 8.25 8.96 28.25
C ASN A 132 7.66 7.56 28.04
N LYS A 133 8.48 6.52 28.31
CA LYS A 133 8.10 5.11 28.15
C LYS A 133 6.85 4.70 28.94
N LYS A 134 6.53 5.41 30.03
CA LYS A 134 5.33 5.15 30.83
C LYS A 134 4.03 5.55 30.13
N LYS A 135 4.11 6.39 29.09
CA LYS A 135 2.96 6.86 28.29
C LYS A 135 2.93 6.27 26.88
N MET A 136 3.70 5.20 26.65
CA MET A 136 3.74 4.48 25.37
C MET A 136 2.97 3.17 25.50
N ILE A 137 1.94 2.99 24.69
CA ILE A 137 1.15 1.76 24.57
C ILE A 137 1.57 1.09 23.27
N VAL A 138 2.19 -0.09 23.34
CA VAL A 138 2.61 -0.86 22.16
C VAL A 138 1.63 -2.00 21.96
N VAL A 139 1.02 -2.09 20.78
CA VAL A 139 0.07 -3.14 20.40
C VAL A 139 0.66 -3.91 19.22
N LEU A 140 0.94 -5.20 19.45
CA LEU A 140 1.23 -6.15 18.38
C LEU A 140 -0.11 -6.64 17.83
N ALA A 141 -0.39 -6.35 16.56
CA ALA A 141 -1.67 -6.64 15.93
C ALA A 141 -1.47 -7.67 14.81
N PRO A 142 -1.60 -8.97 15.09
CA PRO A 142 -1.50 -9.96 14.02
C PRO A 142 -2.66 -9.80 13.04
N GLU A 143 -2.37 -9.84 11.74
CA GLU A 143 -3.41 -9.87 10.72
C GLU A 143 -4.20 -11.20 10.80
N GLU A 144 -5.50 -11.18 10.54
CA GLU A 144 -6.35 -12.38 10.54
C GLU A 144 -5.82 -13.50 9.63
N ARG A 145 -5.11 -13.12 8.58
CA ARG A 145 -4.48 -14.06 7.65
C ARG A 145 -3.31 -14.83 8.29
N ALA A 146 -2.69 -14.31 9.35
CA ALA A 146 -1.52 -14.91 10.02
C ALA A 146 -1.86 -16.24 10.72
N GLY A 147 -3.16 -16.52 10.94
CA GLY A 147 -3.64 -17.75 11.54
C GLY A 147 -3.41 -17.84 13.05
N ASP A 148 -3.77 -18.98 13.64
CA ASP A 148 -3.80 -19.21 15.09
C ASP A 148 -2.41 -19.22 15.79
N CYS A 149 -1.33 -19.13 15.02
CA CYS A 149 0.06 -19.24 15.52
C CYS A 149 0.76 -17.88 15.72
N ALA A 150 0.03 -16.78 15.65
CA ALA A 150 0.55 -15.44 15.90
C ALA A 150 0.69 -15.11 17.41
#